data_AF-A0A0D3LE08-F1
#
_entry.id   AF-A0A0D3LE08-F1
#
_cell.length_a   1.000
_cell.length_b   1.000
_cell.length_c   1.000
_cell.angle_alpha   90.00
_cell.angle_beta   90.00
_cell.angle_gamma   90.00
#
_symmetry.space_group_name_H-M   'P 1'
#
loop_
_entity.id
_entity.type
_entity.pdbx_description
1 polymer ?
#
loop_
_entity_poly.entity_id
_entity_poly.type
_entity_poly.pdbx_seq_one_letter_code
_entity_poly.pdbx_strand_id
1 'polypeptide(L)'
;MYDLAALSVPAETEAPMEFRGIWTKDLEEGYMEFSTPQLQRLYEAITEEYYQVYNQCLERYDDDEAAQREARTRGYEMLTDYKTIEGSEEFATSYSTPSYTMDLWYQTHPRTGKRVYDKGYIRIKNR
;
A
#
# COMPACT_ATOMS: atom_id res chain seq x y z
N MET A 1 8.96 49.74 25.01
CA MET A 1 8.46 48.37 25.20
C MET A 1 7.64 48.02 23.98
N TYR A 2 8.21 47.26 23.04
CA TYR A 2 7.47 46.75 21.89
C TYR A 2 6.99 45.35 22.24
N ASP A 3 5.67 45.21 22.31
CA ASP A 3 4.98 43.95 22.55
C ASP A 3 4.99 43.16 21.23
N LEU A 4 5.86 42.14 21.16
CA LEU A 4 5.92 41.21 20.04
C LEU A 4 4.80 40.20 20.21
N ALA A 5 3.63 40.55 19.69
CA ALA A 5 2.55 39.59 19.48
C ALA A 5 3.07 38.46 18.56
N ALA A 6 3.39 37.33 19.18
CA ALA A 6 3.72 36.09 18.49
C ALA A 6 2.49 35.66 17.68
N LEU A 7 2.51 35.98 16.38
CA LEU A 7 1.60 35.39 15.40
C LEU A 7 1.97 33.91 15.32
N SER A 8 1.20 33.07 16.01
CA SER A 8 1.18 31.63 15.81
C SER A 8 0.69 31.37 14.39
N VAL A 9 1.61 31.06 13.49
CA VAL A 9 1.30 30.48 12.19
C VAL A 9 0.63 29.13 12.47
N PRO A 10 -0.60 28.88 12.01
CA PRO A 10 -1.19 27.55 12.13
C PRO A 10 -0.31 26.59 11.33
N ALA A 11 0.11 25.49 11.96
CA ALA A 11 0.78 24.41 11.26
C ALA A 11 -0.14 23.96 10.13
N GLU A 12 0.26 24.23 8.88
CA GLU A 12 -0.32 23.60 7.71
C GLU A 12 -0.05 22.11 7.86
N THR A 13 -1.03 21.39 8.43
CA THR A 13 -1.08 19.93 8.35
C THR A 13 -1.18 19.62 6.86
N GLU A 14 -0.04 19.37 6.20
CA GLU A 14 -0.01 18.89 4.82
C GLU A 14 -0.98 17.72 4.72
N ALA A 15 -2.02 17.86 3.91
CA ALA A 15 -3.00 16.81 3.73
C ALA A 15 -2.25 15.54 3.26
N PRO A 16 -2.51 14.36 3.86
CA PRO A 16 -1.80 13.15 3.50
C PRO A 16 -1.96 12.89 2.00
N MET A 17 -0.84 12.72 1.31
CA MET A 17 -0.83 12.47 -0.13
C MET A 17 -1.44 11.10 -0.39
N GLU A 18 -2.51 11.06 -1.19
CA GLU A 18 -3.22 9.84 -1.53
C GLU A 18 -3.35 9.66 -3.04
N PHE A 19 -2.97 8.47 -3.52
CA PHE A 19 -3.12 8.03 -4.90
C PHE A 19 -4.12 6.89 -4.98
N ARG A 20 -5.00 6.93 -5.99
CA ARG A 20 -5.98 5.87 -6.24
C ARG A 20 -6.06 5.56 -7.72
N GLY A 21 -6.38 4.31 -8.03
CA GLY A 21 -6.61 3.90 -9.41
C GLY A 21 -7.03 2.46 -9.54
N ILE A 22 -6.90 1.97 -10.77
CA ILE A 22 -7.28 0.61 -11.16
C ILE A 22 -5.99 -0.10 -11.58
N TRP A 23 -5.92 -1.38 -11.27
CA TRP A 23 -4.93 -2.28 -11.84
C TRP A 23 -5.63 -3.36 -12.67
N THR A 24 -4.97 -3.81 -13.72
CA THR A 24 -5.40 -4.92 -14.57
C THR A 24 -4.23 -5.87 -14.75
N LYS A 25 -4.52 -7.17 -14.80
CA LYS A 25 -3.53 -8.21 -15.08
C LYS A 25 -3.64 -8.59 -16.54
N ASP A 26 -2.52 -8.50 -17.25
CA ASP A 26 -2.39 -9.05 -18.59
C ASP A 26 -2.55 -10.58 -18.51
N LEU A 27 -3.45 -11.14 -19.35
CA LEU A 27 -3.77 -12.57 -19.34
C LEU A 27 -2.78 -13.42 -20.13
N GLU A 28 -1.98 -12.82 -21.02
CA GLU A 28 -0.97 -13.50 -21.84
C GLU A 28 0.37 -13.56 -21.10
N GLU A 29 0.83 -12.44 -20.55
CA GLU A 29 2.14 -12.32 -19.93
C GLU A 29 2.11 -12.32 -18.39
N GLY A 30 0.94 -12.06 -17.79
CA GLY A 30 0.75 -12.08 -16.34
C GLY A 30 1.19 -10.81 -15.61
N TYR A 31 1.62 -9.77 -16.33
CA TYR A 31 2.03 -8.49 -15.75
C TYR A 31 0.85 -7.68 -15.21
N MET A 32 1.12 -6.79 -14.25
CA MET A 32 0.14 -5.83 -13.74
C MET A 32 0.33 -4.49 -14.43
N GLU A 33 -0.72 -4.01 -15.07
CA GLU A 33 -0.82 -2.66 -15.60
C GLU A 33 -1.64 -1.79 -14.65
N PHE A 34 -1.29 -0.51 -14.57
CA PHE A 34 -1.95 0.45 -13.69
C PHE A 34 -2.53 1.61 -14.49
N SER A 35 -3.64 2.18 -13.99
CA SER A 35 -4.33 3.28 -14.66
C SER A 35 -3.48 4.55 -14.84
N THR A 36 -2.36 4.68 -14.12
CA THR A 36 -1.38 5.75 -14.34
C THR A 36 0.06 5.23 -14.19
N PRO A 37 1.04 5.79 -14.93
CA PRO A 37 2.45 5.45 -14.74
C PRO A 37 2.98 5.75 -13.34
N GLN A 38 2.40 6.74 -12.65
CA GLN A 38 2.78 7.08 -11.29
C GLN A 38 2.41 5.97 -10.29
N LEU A 39 1.20 5.41 -10.41
CA LEU A 39 0.79 4.27 -9.58
C LEU A 39 1.68 3.06 -9.79
N GLN A 40 2.05 2.78 -11.04
CA GLN A 40 2.97 1.68 -11.35
C GLN A 40 4.32 1.87 -10.65
N ARG A 41 4.93 3.05 -10.77
CA ARG A 41 6.21 3.35 -10.11
C ARG A 41 6.13 3.23 -8.60
N LEU A 42 5.04 3.72 -8.00
CA LEU A 42 4.84 3.62 -6.56
C LEU A 42 4.62 2.16 -6.12
N TYR A 43 3.84 1.38 -6.87
CA TYR A 43 3.64 -0.04 -6.62
C TYR A 43 4.97 -0.80 -6.66
N GLU A 44 5.76 -0.60 -7.71
CA GLU A 44 7.08 -1.23 -7.88
C GLU A 44 8.01 -0.82 -6.73
N ALA A 45 8.12 0.47 -6.44
CA ALA A 45 8.99 0.95 -5.35
C ALA A 45 8.58 0.40 -3.98
N ILE A 46 7.28 0.39 -3.66
CA ILE A 46 6.79 -0.10 -2.36
C ILE A 46 6.99 -1.61 -2.22
N THR A 47 6.69 -2.38 -3.26
CA THR A 47 6.86 -3.84 -3.22
C THR A 47 8.34 -4.22 -3.21
N GLU A 48 9.18 -3.56 -4.00
CA GLU A 48 10.62 -3.77 -4.00
C GLU A 48 11.24 -3.45 -2.64
N GLU A 49 10.89 -2.31 -2.02
CA GLU A 49 11.38 -1.94 -0.70
C GLU A 49 11.00 -2.97 0.36
N TYR A 50 9.74 -3.43 0.35
CA TYR A 50 9.27 -4.49 1.24
C TYR A 50 10.06 -5.79 1.04
N TYR A 51 10.16 -6.29 -0.20
CA TYR A 51 10.81 -7.57 -0.47
C TYR A 51 12.32 -7.51 -0.19
N GLN A 52 12.98 -6.38 -0.43
CA GLN A 52 14.38 -6.21 -0.10
C GLN A 52 14.62 -6.39 1.41
N VAL A 53 13.81 -5.74 2.25
CA VAL A 53 13.94 -5.86 3.72
C VAL A 53 13.50 -7.23 4.21
N TYR A 54 12.42 -7.76 3.67
CA TYR A 54 11.93 -9.09 4.00
C TYR A 54 13.00 -10.16 3.73
N ASN A 55 13.60 -10.15 2.54
CA ASN A 55 14.62 -11.12 2.15
C ASN A 55 15.87 -11.02 3.01
N GLN A 56 16.30 -9.81 3.39
CA GLN A 56 17.40 -9.64 4.36
C GLN A 56 17.06 -10.26 5.73
N CYS A 57 15.81 -10.16 6.16
CA CYS A 57 15.37 -10.82 7.39
C CYS A 57 15.34 -12.34 7.19
N LEU A 58 14.81 -12.82 6.07
CA LEU A 58 14.74 -14.25 5.76
C LEU A 58 16.13 -14.88 5.74
N GLU A 59 17.11 -14.26 5.07
CA GLU A 59 18.50 -14.71 5.04
C GLU A 59 19.14 -14.76 6.44
N ARG A 60 18.73 -13.87 7.35
CA ARG A 60 19.29 -13.78 8.70
C ARG A 60 18.71 -14.79 9.67
N TYR A 61 17.40 -15.04 9.60
CA TYR A 61 16.70 -15.90 10.56
C TYR A 61 16.45 -17.31 10.03
N ASP A 62 16.51 -17.52 8.72
CA ASP A 62 16.22 -18.79 8.03
C ASP A 62 14.85 -19.39 8.44
N ASP A 63 13.90 -18.50 8.76
CA ASP A 63 12.56 -18.82 9.22
C ASP A 63 11.59 -17.71 8.80
N ASP A 64 10.54 -18.07 8.06
CA ASP A 64 9.58 -17.12 7.51
C ASP A 64 8.84 -16.34 8.60
N GLU A 65 8.43 -16.99 9.69
CA GLU A 65 7.67 -16.33 10.75
C GLU A 65 8.54 -15.30 11.50
N ALA A 66 9.77 -15.67 11.83
CA ALA A 66 10.75 -14.77 12.43
C ALA A 66 11.09 -13.61 11.49
N ALA A 67 11.27 -13.88 10.19
CA ALA A 67 11.55 -12.85 9.19
C ALA A 67 10.39 -11.85 9.05
N GLN A 68 9.15 -12.33 8.99
CA GLN A 68 7.95 -11.48 8.96
C GLN A 68 7.84 -10.62 10.22
N ARG A 69 8.10 -11.21 11.40
CA ARG A 69 8.05 -10.49 12.68
C ARG A 69 9.11 -9.39 12.77
N GLU A 70 10.32 -9.67 12.30
CA GLU A 70 11.40 -8.70 12.25
C GLU A 70 11.10 -7.58 11.24
N ALA A 71 10.69 -7.93 10.01
CA ALA A 71 10.30 -6.95 9.00
C ALA A 71 9.20 -6.01 9.52
N ARG A 72 8.17 -6.58 10.17
CA ARG A 72 7.08 -5.81 10.79
C ARG A 72 7.60 -4.85 11.87
N THR A 73 8.54 -5.31 12.69
CA THR A 73 9.18 -4.46 13.73
C THR A 73 9.92 -3.27 13.11
N ARG A 74 10.44 -3.43 11.88
CA ARG A 74 11.08 -2.36 11.10
C ARG A 74 10.10 -1.49 10.30
N GLY A 75 8.79 -1.73 10.43
CA GLY A 75 7.74 -0.99 9.72
C GLY A 75 7.37 -1.55 8.34
N TYR A 76 7.90 -2.72 7.99
CA TYR A 76 7.65 -3.39 6.72
C TYR A 76 6.68 -4.55 6.89
N GLU A 77 5.55 -4.51 6.22
CA GLU A 77 4.51 -5.54 6.38
C GLU A 77 3.77 -5.79 5.08
N MET A 78 3.55 -7.07 4.77
CA MET A 78 2.59 -7.51 3.76
C MET A 78 1.52 -8.34 4.47
N LEU A 79 0.26 -7.92 4.36
CA LEU A 79 -0.88 -8.62 4.95
C LEU A 79 -1.99 -8.76 3.93
N THR A 80 -2.49 -9.99 3.75
CA THR A 80 -3.67 -10.26 2.92
C THR A 80 -4.83 -10.63 3.84
N ASP A 81 -5.81 -9.73 3.97
CA ASP A 81 -6.97 -9.95 4.83
C ASP A 81 -8.18 -9.08 4.39
N TYR A 82 -9.33 -9.30 5.01
CA TYR A 82 -10.48 -8.41 4.90
C TYR A 82 -10.25 -7.12 5.69
N LYS A 83 -10.54 -5.99 5.06
CA LYS A 83 -10.52 -4.68 5.70
C LYS A 83 -11.58 -3.76 5.13
N THR A 84 -12.02 -2.80 5.93
CA THR A 84 -12.96 -1.78 5.46
C THR A 84 -12.25 -0.74 4.58
N ILE A 85 -12.63 -0.67 3.31
CA ILE A 85 -12.18 0.32 2.33
C ILE A 85 -13.41 1.05 1.83
N GLU A 86 -13.46 2.37 2.03
CA GLU A 86 -14.56 3.22 1.53
C GLU A 86 -15.96 2.78 2.02
N GLY A 87 -16.05 2.22 3.22
CA GLY A 87 -17.31 1.75 3.83
C GLY A 87 -17.72 0.34 3.40
N SER A 88 -16.96 -0.30 2.51
CA SER A 88 -17.17 -1.69 2.09
C SER A 88 -16.10 -2.60 2.69
N GLU A 89 -16.47 -3.84 3.00
CA GLU A 89 -15.50 -4.87 3.38
C GLU A 89 -14.86 -5.45 2.12
N GLU A 90 -13.55 -5.24 1.98
CA GLU A 90 -12.77 -5.65 0.82
C GLU A 90 -11.68 -6.64 1.24
N PHE A 91 -11.47 -7.67 0.43
CA PHE A 91 -10.35 -8.60 0.61
C PHE A 91 -9.13 -8.04 -0.11
N ALA A 92 -8.16 -7.55 0.65
CA ALA A 92 -7.07 -6.74 0.15
C ALA A 92 -5.71 -7.29 0.57
N THR A 93 -4.74 -7.20 -0.33
CA THR A 93 -3.32 -7.29 0.01
C THR A 93 -2.82 -5.88 0.33
N SER A 94 -2.39 -5.68 1.57
CA SER A 94 -1.85 -4.43 2.07
C SER A 94 -0.33 -4.54 2.21
N TYR A 95 0.41 -3.60 1.63
CA TYR A 95 1.83 -3.39 1.88
C TYR A 95 2.02 -2.13 2.72
N SER A 96 2.83 -2.22 3.76
CA SER A 96 3.25 -1.09 4.57
C SER A 96 4.76 -0.97 4.55
N THR A 97 5.24 0.25 4.34
CA THR A 97 6.64 0.66 4.55
C THR A 97 6.64 1.84 5.53
N PRO A 98 7.81 2.37 5.93
CA PRO A 98 7.87 3.58 6.73
C PRO A 98 7.22 4.79 6.05
N SER A 99 7.28 4.84 4.72
CA SER A 99 6.83 6.00 3.93
C SER A 99 5.39 5.87 3.42
N TYR A 100 4.92 4.65 3.15
CA TYR A 100 3.66 4.42 2.46
C TYR A 100 2.85 3.27 3.07
N THR A 101 1.53 3.33 2.87
CA THR A 101 0.62 2.19 2.96
C THR A 101 -0.11 2.04 1.63
N MET A 102 -0.04 0.84 1.06
CA MET A 102 -0.64 0.49 -0.21
C MET A 102 -1.62 -0.66 -0.04
N ASP A 103 -2.86 -0.48 -0.49
CA ASP A 103 -3.89 -1.51 -0.53
C ASP A 103 -4.18 -1.89 -1.99
N LEU A 104 -4.16 -3.18 -2.31
CA LEU A 104 -4.65 -3.74 -3.56
C LEU A 104 -5.80 -4.71 -3.28
N TRP A 105 -6.92 -4.56 -3.98
CA TRP A 105 -8.06 -5.47 -3.87
C TRP A 105 -8.72 -5.70 -5.23
N TYR A 106 -9.45 -6.80 -5.36
CA TYR A 106 -10.08 -7.20 -6.62
C TYR A 106 -11.38 -6.45 -6.88
N GLN A 107 -11.69 -6.21 -8.15
CA GLN A 107 -13.02 -5.76 -8.53
C GLN A 107 -14.02 -6.91 -8.34
N THR A 108 -15.25 -6.61 -7.93
CA THR A 108 -16.34 -7.58 -7.87
C THR A 108 -17.27 -7.43 -9.07
N HIS A 109 -17.73 -8.55 -9.61
CA HIS A 109 -18.67 -8.55 -10.73
C HIS A 109 -20.06 -8.13 -10.25
N PRO A 110 -20.69 -7.09 -10.85
CA PRO A 110 -21.86 -6.42 -10.27
C PRO A 110 -23.10 -7.31 -10.14
N ARG A 111 -23.22 -8.36 -10.96
CA ARG A 111 -24.38 -9.28 -10.92
C ARG A 111 -24.19 -10.48 -10.02
N THR A 112 -22.95 -10.90 -9.77
CA THR A 112 -22.65 -12.18 -9.10
C THR A 112 -21.95 -12.00 -7.77
N GLY A 113 -21.42 -10.81 -7.48
CA GLY A 113 -20.60 -10.54 -6.31
C GLY A 113 -19.25 -11.26 -6.30
N LYS A 114 -18.92 -12.01 -7.35
CA LYS A 114 -17.68 -12.76 -7.44
C LYS A 114 -16.51 -11.83 -7.76
N ARG A 115 -15.36 -12.07 -7.14
CA ARG A 115 -14.10 -11.37 -7.45
C ARG A 115 -13.67 -11.68 -8.88
N VAL A 116 -13.20 -10.64 -9.57
CA VAL A 116 -12.57 -10.75 -10.87
C VAL A 116 -11.06 -10.68 -10.64
N TYR A 117 -10.36 -11.79 -10.89
CA TYR A 117 -8.95 -11.94 -10.51
C TYR A 117 -7.95 -11.27 -11.47
N ASP A 118 -8.44 -10.70 -12.57
CA ASP A 118 -7.64 -10.02 -13.58
C ASP A 118 -7.71 -8.49 -13.48
N LYS A 119 -8.44 -7.94 -12.49
CA LYS A 119 -8.51 -6.50 -12.28
C LYS A 119 -8.97 -6.12 -10.90
N GLY A 120 -8.63 -4.91 -10.52
CA GLY A 120 -9.02 -4.40 -9.22
C GLY A 120 -8.64 -2.96 -9.03
N TYR A 121 -8.58 -2.58 -7.76
CA TYR A 121 -8.32 -1.23 -7.34
C TYR A 121 -7.04 -1.19 -6.51
N ILE A 122 -6.39 -0.04 -6.55
CA ILE A 122 -5.21 0.27 -5.77
C ILE A 122 -5.40 1.60 -5.05
N ARG A 123 -4.93 1.67 -3.80
CA ARG A 123 -4.89 2.89 -3.00
C ARG A 123 -3.55 2.98 -2.30
N ILE A 124 -2.85 4.10 -2.44
CA ILE A 124 -1.57 4.37 -1.80
C ILE A 124 -1.70 5.65 -0.99
N LYS A 125 -1.29 5.62 0.28
CA LYS A 125 -1.27 6.76 1.19
C LYS A 125 0.13 6.94 1.74
N ASN A 126 0.57 8.19 1.94
CA ASN A 126 1.74 8.41 2.80
C ASN A 126 1.40 8.05 4.25
N ARG A 127 2.44 7.71 5.02
CA ARG A 127 2.37 7.46 6.46
C ARG A 127 2.85 8.65 7.27
#